data_AF-A0A936E836-F1
#
_entry.id   AF-A0A936E836-F1
#
_cell.length_a   1.000
_cell.length_b   1.000
_cell.length_c   1.000
_cell.angle_alpha   90.00
_cell.angle_beta   90.00
_cell.angle_gamma   90.00
#
_symmetry.space_group_name_H-M   'P 1'
#
loop_
_entity.id
_entity.type
_entity.pdbx_description
1 polymer ?
#
loop_
_entity_poly.entity_id
_entity_poly.type
_entity_poly.pdbx_seq_one_letter_code
_entity_poly.pdbx_strand_id
1 'polypeptide(L)'
;MSPLTHKIYINTLILIVLVTTAWLIYIGYDYYSMPLEERFYHPGHADLKPSGPYGHGLGIIGTVLILTGVFGYMARKRFRALSHLGSLKYWLEFHIFLCVLGPVMVLFHTSFKFGGIVSISFWSMVAVVASGVLGRFIYLQIPRTIQGRELSLGEIKDMMEGLGNSISESVQHVPLQTLKEEIIKNNLSAEKSLGFVQRYINEYKAKNKFKERLKAENISSSDIKTIMKLVSEELTIGRRVETLHTMQKYFRYWHVAHLPFAIIMLVIMIIHVAVTIAFGYTWIF
;
A
#
# COMPACT_ATOMS: atom_id res chain seq x y z
N MET A 1 14.65 -11.58 7.08
CA MET A 1 15.02 -10.43 7.95
C MET A 1 14.27 -10.57 9.26
N SER A 2 14.91 -10.22 10.37
CA SER A 2 14.22 -10.11 11.67
C SER A 2 13.19 -8.97 11.64
N PRO A 3 12.15 -8.98 12.49
CA PRO A 3 11.16 -7.90 12.54
C PRO A 3 11.80 -6.55 12.88
N LEU A 4 12.86 -6.54 13.71
CA LEU A 4 13.62 -5.34 14.04
C LEU A 4 14.35 -4.79 12.80
N THR A 5 15.07 -5.66 12.08
CA THR A 5 15.79 -5.26 10.86
C THR A 5 14.83 -4.73 9.79
N HIS A 6 13.64 -5.34 9.64
CA HIS A 6 12.63 -4.84 8.70
C HIS A 6 12.11 -3.46 9.10
N LYS A 7 11.87 -3.21 10.39
CA LYS A 7 11.44 -1.90 10.89
C LYS A 7 12.51 -0.84 10.67
N ILE A 8 13.78 -1.15 10.94
CA ILE A 8 14.91 -0.26 10.67
C ILE A 8 14.98 0.07 9.18
N TYR A 9 14.93 -0.94 8.31
CA TYR A 9 14.93 -0.76 6.86
C TYR A 9 13.85 0.22 6.38
N ILE A 10 12.60 0.03 6.78
CA ILE A 10 11.50 0.90 6.38
C ILE A 10 11.68 2.32 6.92
N ASN A 11 12.09 2.45 8.19
CA ASN A 11 12.34 3.76 8.80
C ASN A 11 13.46 4.50 8.07
N THR A 12 14.53 3.81 7.67
CA THR A 12 15.62 4.40 6.89
C THR A 12 15.13 4.91 5.54
N LEU A 13 14.33 4.13 4.80
CA LEU A 13 13.77 4.57 3.52
C LEU A 13 12.87 5.81 3.66
N ILE A 14 12.02 5.83 4.68
CA ILE A 14 11.15 6.98 4.98
C ILE A 14 12.01 8.20 5.34
N LEU A 15 13.02 8.01 6.19
CA LEU A 15 13.93 9.08 6.59
C LEU A 15 14.65 9.70 5.40
N ILE A 16 15.13 8.88 4.45
CA ILE A 16 15.78 9.37 3.22
C ILE A 16 14.81 10.26 2.43
N VAL A 17 13.56 9.83 2.24
CA VAL A 17 12.55 10.63 1.52
C VAL A 17 12.29 11.95 2.23
N LEU A 18 12.07 11.92 3.54
CA LEU A 18 11.77 13.12 4.33
C LEU A 18 12.95 14.10 4.35
N VAL A 19 14.16 13.61 4.61
CA VAL A 19 15.38 14.43 4.64
C VAL A 19 15.65 15.03 3.26
N THR A 20 15.57 14.23 2.19
CA THR A 20 15.77 14.73 0.82
C THR A 20 14.73 15.79 0.47
N THR A 21 13.47 15.57 0.82
CA THR A 21 12.39 16.53 0.57
C THR A 21 12.61 17.82 1.35
N ALA A 22 12.92 17.73 2.65
CA ALA A 22 13.20 18.89 3.50
C ALA A 22 14.42 19.68 3.00
N TRP A 23 15.47 18.98 2.57
CA TRP A 23 16.66 19.58 1.98
C TRP A 23 16.36 20.34 0.69
N LEU A 24 15.58 19.75 -0.22
CA LEU A 24 15.16 20.41 -1.46
C LEU A 24 14.27 21.63 -1.21
N ILE A 25 13.35 21.53 -0.23
CA ILE A 25 12.54 22.67 0.21
C ILE A 25 13.45 23.77 0.75
N TYR A 26 14.41 23.43 1.62
CA TYR A 26 15.31 24.40 2.25
C TYR A 26 16.16 25.16 1.22
N ILE A 27 16.84 24.45 0.32
CA ILE A 27 17.65 25.07 -0.74
C ILE A 27 16.79 25.92 -1.68
N GLY A 28 15.62 25.42 -2.05
CA GLY A 28 14.77 26.06 -3.02
C GLY A 28 13.77 27.07 -2.46
N TYR A 29 13.72 27.27 -1.14
CA TYR A 29 12.62 27.99 -0.49
C TYR A 29 12.42 29.38 -1.06
N ASP A 30 13.50 30.17 -1.09
CA ASP A 30 13.50 31.55 -1.58
C ASP A 30 13.05 31.59 -3.05
N TYR A 31 13.65 30.75 -3.90
CA TYR A 31 13.34 30.66 -5.32
C TYR A 31 11.91 30.17 -5.63
N TYR A 32 11.43 29.11 -4.98
CA TYR A 32 10.11 28.53 -5.26
C TYR A 32 8.96 29.29 -4.61
N SER A 33 9.24 30.11 -3.58
CA SER A 33 8.24 30.99 -2.95
C SER A 33 7.89 32.22 -3.81
N MET A 34 8.79 32.65 -4.70
CA MET A 34 8.53 33.77 -5.61
C MET A 34 7.50 33.44 -6.70
N PRO A 35 6.73 34.44 -7.18
CA PRO A 35 5.90 34.34 -8.38
C PRO A 35 6.69 33.84 -9.61
N LEU A 36 6.03 33.15 -10.53
CA LEU A 36 6.68 32.49 -11.66
C LEU A 36 7.44 33.46 -12.57
N GLU A 37 6.95 34.69 -12.66
CA GLU A 37 7.47 35.80 -13.46
C GLU A 37 8.71 36.42 -12.83
N GLU A 38 8.75 36.50 -11.50
CA GLU A 38 9.85 37.12 -10.74
C GLU A 38 11.06 36.20 -10.60
N ARG A 39 10.84 34.88 -10.67
CA ARG A 39 11.91 33.88 -10.59
C ARG A 39 13.02 34.07 -11.61
N PHE A 40 12.76 34.71 -12.75
CA PHE A 40 13.79 35.00 -13.74
C PHE A 40 14.90 35.91 -13.20
N TYR A 41 14.56 36.84 -12.29
CA TYR A 41 15.49 37.79 -11.70
C TYR A 41 16.23 37.25 -10.47
N HIS A 42 15.80 36.10 -9.95
CA HIS A 42 16.43 35.49 -8.78
C HIS A 42 17.83 34.96 -9.13
N PRO A 43 18.87 35.20 -8.31
CA PRO A 43 20.24 34.74 -8.60
C PRO A 43 20.35 33.23 -8.84
N GLY A 44 19.58 32.43 -8.09
CA GLY A 44 19.52 30.97 -8.24
C GLY A 44 18.73 30.46 -9.45
N HIS A 45 18.17 31.33 -10.30
CA HIS A 45 17.40 30.91 -11.47
C HIS A 45 18.22 30.10 -12.46
N ALA A 46 19.50 30.48 -12.66
CA ALA A 46 20.39 29.79 -13.59
C ALA A 46 20.55 28.31 -13.25
N ASP A 47 20.58 27.99 -11.96
CA ASP A 47 20.83 26.63 -11.48
C ASP A 47 19.56 25.81 -11.24
N LEU A 48 18.51 26.44 -10.68
CA LEU A 48 17.30 25.77 -10.23
C LEU A 48 16.22 25.64 -11.32
N LYS A 49 16.31 26.40 -12.42
CA LYS A 49 15.39 26.24 -13.56
C LYS A 49 15.49 24.83 -14.14
N PRO A 50 14.47 24.32 -14.86
CA PRO A 50 14.46 22.94 -15.35
C PRO A 50 15.66 22.59 -16.26
N SER A 51 16.19 23.57 -16.99
CA SER A 51 17.39 23.43 -17.84
C SER A 51 18.71 23.79 -17.14
N GLY A 52 18.67 24.25 -15.89
CA GLY A 52 19.86 24.54 -15.10
C GLY A 52 20.51 23.26 -14.59
N PRO A 53 21.78 23.29 -14.17
CA PRO A 53 22.52 22.12 -13.70
C PRO A 53 21.81 21.34 -12.57
N TYR A 54 21.24 22.04 -11.57
CA TYR A 54 20.51 21.36 -10.49
C TYR A 54 19.12 20.91 -10.92
N GLY A 55 18.36 21.78 -11.59
CA GLY A 55 17.03 21.42 -12.08
C GLY A 55 17.08 20.21 -13.01
N HIS A 56 17.95 20.23 -14.03
CA HIS A 56 18.13 19.15 -14.99
C HIS A 56 18.61 17.87 -14.30
N GLY A 57 19.57 17.97 -13.38
CA GLY A 57 20.08 16.84 -12.60
C GLY A 57 18.98 16.15 -11.79
N LEU A 58 18.09 16.91 -11.15
CA LEU A 58 16.92 16.36 -10.45
C LEU A 58 15.96 15.62 -11.38
N GLY A 59 15.80 16.10 -12.62
CA GLY A 59 15.02 15.42 -13.66
C GLY A 59 15.62 14.07 -14.03
N ILE A 60 16.93 14.02 -14.33
CA ILE A 60 17.64 12.79 -14.69
C ILE A 60 17.59 11.78 -13.53
N ILE A 61 18.01 12.20 -12.34
CA ILE A 61 18.05 11.31 -11.17
C ILE A 61 16.63 10.82 -10.85
N GLY A 62 15.64 11.72 -10.85
CA GLY A 62 14.24 11.38 -10.63
C GLY A 62 13.72 10.35 -11.62
N THR A 63 13.99 10.54 -12.91
CA THR A 63 13.64 9.58 -13.97
C THR A 63 14.33 8.24 -13.78
N VAL A 64 15.64 8.22 -13.49
CA VAL A 64 16.39 6.97 -13.25
C VAL A 64 15.81 6.20 -12.04
N LEU A 65 15.45 6.90 -10.96
CA LEU A 65 14.81 6.28 -9.80
C LEU A 65 13.46 5.66 -10.18
N ILE A 66 12.59 6.39 -10.89
CA ILE A 66 11.29 5.87 -11.35
C ILE A 66 11.47 4.65 -12.24
N LEU A 67 12.36 4.73 -13.25
CA LEU A 67 12.60 3.62 -14.18
C LEU A 67 13.14 2.39 -13.44
N THR A 68 14.10 2.58 -12.53
CA THR A 68 14.66 1.49 -11.71
C THR A 68 13.59 0.87 -10.83
N GLY A 69 12.70 1.67 -10.22
CA GLY A 69 11.60 1.18 -9.41
C GLY A 69 10.60 0.35 -10.21
N VAL A 70 10.15 0.86 -11.35
CA VAL A 70 9.15 0.19 -12.21
C VAL A 70 9.74 -1.08 -12.83
N PHE A 71 10.86 -0.97 -13.54
CA PHE A 71 11.46 -2.10 -14.23
C PHE A 71 12.06 -3.11 -13.27
N GLY A 72 12.64 -2.67 -12.14
CA GLY A 72 13.17 -3.58 -11.12
C GLY A 72 12.09 -4.49 -10.54
N TYR A 73 10.93 -3.91 -10.19
CA TYR A 73 9.79 -4.69 -9.71
C TYR A 73 9.21 -5.63 -10.79
N MET A 74 9.03 -5.14 -12.02
CA MET A 74 8.55 -5.95 -13.14
C MET A 74 9.49 -7.12 -13.46
N ALA A 75 10.80 -6.86 -13.50
CA ALA A 75 11.83 -7.86 -13.75
C ALA A 75 11.80 -8.94 -12.67
N ARG A 76 11.75 -8.55 -11.39
CA ARG A 76 11.65 -9.50 -10.28
C ARG A 76 10.38 -10.36 -10.36
N LYS A 77 9.26 -9.79 -10.80
CA LYS A 77 7.99 -10.51 -10.94
C LYS A 77 7.98 -11.49 -12.12
N ARG A 78 8.68 -11.19 -13.22
CA ARG A 78 8.64 -11.96 -14.47
C ARG A 78 9.78 -12.97 -14.60
N PHE A 79 10.99 -12.65 -14.15
CA PHE A 79 12.15 -13.50 -14.34
C PHE A 79 12.38 -14.44 -13.15
N ARG A 80 12.26 -15.75 -13.37
CA ARG A 80 12.52 -16.78 -12.36
C ARG A 80 13.98 -16.76 -11.87
N ALA A 81 14.93 -16.35 -12.70
CA ALA A 81 16.32 -16.20 -12.31
C ALA A 81 16.50 -15.19 -11.17
N LEU A 82 15.74 -14.08 -11.14
CA LEU A 82 15.78 -13.10 -10.06
C LEU A 82 14.99 -13.53 -8.81
N SER A 83 14.41 -14.74 -8.81
CA SER A 83 13.62 -15.22 -7.66
C SER A 83 14.43 -15.41 -6.38
N HIS A 84 15.75 -15.63 -6.51
CA HIS A 84 16.68 -15.76 -5.40
C HIS A 84 17.01 -14.42 -4.71
N LEU A 85 16.79 -13.28 -5.38
CA LEU A 85 17.14 -11.94 -4.90
C LEU A 85 16.13 -11.39 -3.88
N GLY A 86 15.76 -12.18 -2.87
CA GLY A 86 14.86 -11.75 -1.80
C GLY A 86 13.37 -11.86 -2.13
N SER A 87 12.55 -11.59 -1.11
CA SER A 87 11.09 -11.77 -1.19
C SER A 87 10.42 -10.63 -1.97
N LEU A 88 9.30 -10.95 -2.62
CA LEU A 88 8.52 -9.99 -3.41
C LEU A 88 8.05 -8.77 -2.57
N LYS A 89 7.87 -8.96 -1.26
CA LYS A 89 7.51 -7.91 -0.31
C LYS A 89 8.55 -6.77 -0.32
N TYR A 90 9.84 -7.08 -0.23
CA TYR A 90 10.89 -6.06 -0.16
C TYR A 90 11.06 -5.31 -1.47
N TRP A 91 10.89 -6.00 -2.62
CA TRP A 91 10.90 -5.36 -3.93
C TRP A 91 9.74 -4.39 -4.11
N LEU A 92 8.55 -4.72 -3.60
CA LEU A 92 7.42 -3.79 -3.60
C LEU A 92 7.69 -2.58 -2.71
N GLU A 93 8.29 -2.79 -1.52
CA GLU A 93 8.67 -1.69 -0.63
C GLU A 93 9.73 -0.77 -1.26
N PHE A 94 10.72 -1.35 -1.94
CA PHE A 94 11.75 -0.61 -2.67
C PHE A 94 11.19 0.12 -3.90
N HIS A 95 10.26 -0.51 -4.62
CA HIS A 95 9.52 0.14 -5.71
C HIS A 95 8.77 1.38 -5.22
N ILE A 96 8.01 1.26 -4.12
CA ILE A 96 7.27 2.39 -3.55
C ILE A 96 8.24 3.50 -3.13
N PHE A 97 9.36 3.17 -2.50
CA PHE A 97 10.39 4.14 -2.13
C PHE A 97 10.92 4.93 -3.35
N LEU A 98 11.34 4.23 -4.40
CA LEU A 98 11.86 4.87 -5.63
C LEU A 98 10.78 5.67 -6.37
N CYS A 99 9.56 5.16 -6.44
CA CYS A 99 8.41 5.80 -7.08
C CYS A 99 7.77 6.91 -6.21
N VAL A 100 8.29 7.19 -5.02
CA VAL A 100 7.95 8.38 -4.23
C VAL A 100 9.09 9.39 -4.30
N LEU A 101 10.34 8.95 -4.09
CA LEU A 101 11.51 9.81 -4.14
C LEU A 101 11.73 10.40 -5.55
N GLY A 102 11.58 9.59 -6.59
CA GLY A 102 11.73 10.03 -7.98
C GLY A 102 10.76 11.16 -8.34
N PRO A 103 9.44 11.00 -8.13
CA PRO A 103 8.47 12.08 -8.35
C PRO A 103 8.70 13.34 -7.51
N VAL A 104 9.23 13.21 -6.28
CA VAL A 104 9.67 14.39 -5.51
C VAL A 104 10.77 15.13 -6.27
N MET A 105 11.81 14.45 -6.74
CA MET A 105 12.87 15.09 -7.51
C MET A 105 12.35 15.71 -8.83
N VAL A 106 11.47 14.98 -9.54
CA VAL A 106 10.83 15.49 -10.77
C VAL A 106 9.97 16.72 -10.48
N LEU A 107 9.24 16.77 -9.37
CA LEU A 107 8.46 17.95 -8.96
C LEU A 107 9.36 19.19 -8.86
N PHE A 108 10.50 19.09 -8.17
CA PHE A 108 11.46 20.17 -8.07
C PHE A 108 12.13 20.52 -9.41
N HIS A 109 12.39 19.52 -10.27
CA HIS A 109 12.88 19.74 -11.64
C HIS A 109 11.93 20.64 -12.45
N THR A 110 10.61 20.44 -12.36
CA THR A 110 9.63 21.27 -13.10
C THR A 110 9.63 22.74 -12.68
N SER A 111 10.31 23.09 -11.58
CA SER A 111 10.22 24.40 -10.97
C SER A 111 8.78 24.85 -10.73
N PHE A 112 7.86 23.92 -10.47
CA PHE A 112 6.42 24.19 -10.31
C PHE A 112 5.78 24.96 -11.48
N LYS A 113 6.35 24.83 -12.69
CA LYS A 113 5.80 25.39 -13.94
C LYS A 113 5.04 24.29 -14.68
N PHE A 114 3.72 24.39 -14.69
CA PHE A 114 2.84 23.43 -15.35
C PHE A 114 2.31 24.04 -16.66
N GLY A 115 2.93 23.68 -17.79
CA GLY A 115 2.50 24.15 -19.12
C GLY A 115 2.55 23.07 -20.20
N GLY A 116 1.65 23.19 -21.18
CA GLY A 116 1.62 22.35 -22.38
C GLY A 116 1.37 20.85 -22.13
N ILE A 117 1.91 20.01 -23.02
CA ILE A 117 1.79 18.55 -22.94
C ILE A 117 2.50 17.96 -21.70
N VAL A 118 3.48 18.68 -21.15
CA VAL A 118 4.23 18.26 -19.97
C VAL A 118 3.34 18.22 -18.73
N SER A 119 2.33 19.11 -18.64
CA SER A 119 1.33 19.07 -17.57
C SER A 119 0.56 17.75 -17.51
N ILE A 120 0.30 17.11 -18.67
CA ILE A 120 -0.38 15.81 -18.71
C ILE A 120 0.48 14.73 -18.07
N SER A 121 1.79 14.73 -18.36
CA SER A 121 2.74 13.80 -17.71
C SER A 121 2.81 14.03 -16.21
N PHE A 122 2.91 15.30 -15.79
CA PHE A 122 2.97 15.66 -14.37
C PHE A 122 1.72 15.19 -13.61
N TRP A 123 0.52 15.51 -14.09
CA TRP A 123 -0.71 15.09 -13.41
C TRP A 123 -0.92 13.58 -13.47
N SER A 124 -0.46 12.91 -14.54
CA SER A 124 -0.44 11.44 -14.59
C SER A 124 0.51 10.87 -13.53
N MET A 125 1.70 11.44 -13.36
CA MET A 125 2.65 11.06 -12.30
C MET A 125 2.02 11.24 -10.91
N VAL A 126 1.38 12.38 -10.64
CA VAL A 126 0.66 12.63 -9.37
C VAL A 126 -0.44 11.58 -9.15
N ALA A 127 -1.24 11.27 -10.18
CA ALA A 127 -2.27 10.25 -10.11
C ALA A 127 -1.70 8.85 -9.83
N VAL A 128 -0.55 8.50 -10.43
CA VAL A 128 0.16 7.23 -10.19
C VAL A 128 0.66 7.15 -8.74
N VAL A 129 1.26 8.22 -8.22
CA VAL A 129 1.73 8.25 -6.81
C VAL A 129 0.56 8.15 -5.84
N ALA A 130 -0.47 8.96 -6.03
CA ALA A 130 -1.67 8.96 -5.18
C ALA A 130 -2.39 7.60 -5.21
N SER A 131 -2.60 7.05 -6.41
CA SER A 131 -3.16 5.70 -6.55
C SER A 131 -2.23 4.63 -5.98
N GLY A 132 -0.91 4.80 -6.04
CA GLY A 132 0.06 3.89 -5.40
C GLY A 132 -0.10 3.82 -3.88
N VAL A 133 -0.34 4.95 -3.21
CA VAL A 133 -0.66 5.01 -1.77
C VAL A 133 -1.95 4.25 -1.46
N LEU A 134 -3.01 4.46 -2.27
CA LEU A 134 -4.26 3.70 -2.15
C LEU A 134 -4.04 2.19 -2.37
N GLY A 135 -3.21 1.82 -3.35
CA GLY A 135 -2.82 0.45 -3.62
C GLY A 135 -2.12 -0.21 -2.43
N ARG A 136 -1.23 0.53 -1.75
CA ARG A 136 -0.57 0.05 -0.53
C ARG A 136 -1.56 -0.15 0.61
N PHE A 137 -2.54 0.75 0.78
CA PHE A 137 -3.58 0.60 1.79
C PHE A 137 -4.42 -0.67 1.55
N ILE A 138 -4.84 -0.92 0.31
CA ILE A 138 -5.55 -2.16 -0.07
C ILE A 138 -4.65 -3.39 0.14
N TYR A 139 -3.37 -3.31 -0.26
CA TYR A 139 -2.41 -4.40 -0.13
C TYR A 139 -2.19 -4.84 1.33
N LEU A 140 -2.18 -3.90 2.28
CA LEU A 140 -2.01 -4.18 3.71
C LEU A 140 -3.21 -4.91 4.33
N GLN A 141 -4.39 -4.81 3.70
CA GLN A 141 -5.61 -5.46 4.18
C GLN A 141 -5.79 -6.89 3.68
N ILE A 142 -5.03 -7.31 2.65
CA ILE A 142 -5.10 -8.69 2.14
C ILE A 142 -4.39 -9.62 3.14
N PRO A 143 -5.11 -10.59 3.74
CA PRO A 143 -4.50 -11.52 4.68
C PRO A 143 -3.46 -12.40 3.98
N ARG A 144 -2.26 -12.48 4.57
CA ARG A 144 -1.13 -13.27 4.06
C ARG A 144 -0.63 -14.23 5.13
N THR A 145 -0.02 -15.33 4.68
CA THR A 145 0.75 -16.23 5.55
C THR A 145 1.95 -15.49 6.16
N ILE A 146 2.55 -16.07 7.19
CA ILE A 146 3.79 -15.57 7.82
C ILE A 146 4.93 -15.41 6.79
N GLN A 147 4.90 -16.21 5.72
CA GLN A 147 5.86 -16.16 4.61
C GLN A 147 5.47 -15.13 3.50
N GLY A 148 4.36 -14.42 3.66
CA GLY A 148 3.90 -13.39 2.72
C GLY A 148 3.14 -13.91 1.50
N ARG A 149 2.80 -15.22 1.47
CA ARG A 149 1.94 -15.81 0.45
C ARG A 149 0.49 -15.41 0.72
N GLU A 150 -0.25 -15.06 -0.32
CA GLU A 150 -1.68 -14.83 -0.19
C GLU A 150 -2.36 -16.14 0.23
N LEU A 151 -3.11 -16.09 1.34
CA LEU A 151 -3.83 -17.26 1.82
C LEU A 151 -4.92 -17.61 0.80
N SER A 152 -5.01 -18.89 0.42
CA SER A 152 -6.10 -19.33 -0.45
C SER A 152 -7.39 -19.44 0.37
N LEU A 153 -8.54 -19.29 -0.28
CA LEU A 153 -9.83 -19.50 0.38
C LEU A 153 -9.97 -20.92 0.96
N GLY A 154 -9.37 -21.92 0.31
CA GLY A 154 -9.32 -23.28 0.80
C GLY A 154 -8.59 -23.36 2.14
N GLU A 155 -7.38 -22.80 2.20
CA GLU A 155 -6.57 -22.81 3.42
C GLU A 155 -7.25 -22.10 4.59
N ILE A 156 -7.97 -21.00 4.33
CA ILE A 156 -8.70 -20.30 5.39
C ILE A 156 -9.93 -21.13 5.84
N LYS A 157 -10.60 -21.83 4.92
CA LYS A 157 -11.70 -22.76 5.26
C LYS A 157 -11.20 -23.97 6.04
N ASP A 158 -10.07 -24.55 5.67
CA ASP A 158 -9.46 -25.67 6.38
C ASP A 158 -9.09 -25.28 7.82
N MET A 159 -8.59 -24.05 8.01
CA MET A 159 -8.35 -23.48 9.34
C MET A 159 -9.65 -23.30 10.15
N MET A 160 -10.75 -22.88 9.49
CA MET A 160 -12.07 -22.80 10.15
C MET A 160 -12.60 -24.18 10.54
N GLU A 161 -12.44 -25.18 9.68
CA GLU A 161 -12.91 -26.54 9.92
C GLU A 161 -12.14 -27.21 11.06
N GLY A 162 -10.81 -27.07 11.10
CA GLY A 162 -9.98 -27.56 12.20
C GLY A 162 -10.33 -26.94 13.56
N LEU A 163 -10.63 -25.64 13.59
CA LEU A 163 -11.12 -24.96 14.80
C LEU A 163 -12.53 -25.41 15.18
N GLY A 164 -13.42 -25.56 14.21
CA GLY A 164 -14.78 -26.07 14.43
C GLY A 164 -14.78 -27.46 15.07
N ASN A 165 -13.88 -28.34 14.64
CA ASN A 165 -13.72 -29.67 15.21
C ASN A 165 -13.14 -29.62 16.64
N SER A 166 -12.14 -28.77 16.88
CA SER A 166 -11.56 -28.57 18.23
C SER A 166 -12.58 -27.99 19.23
N ILE A 167 -13.47 -27.12 18.76
CA ILE A 167 -14.58 -26.57 19.55
C ILE A 167 -15.62 -27.66 19.86
N SER A 168 -15.94 -28.52 18.89
CA SER A 168 -16.91 -29.61 19.09
C SER A 168 -16.39 -30.71 20.02
N GLU A 169 -15.08 -30.95 20.03
CA GLU A 169 -14.42 -31.94 20.89
C GLU A 169 -14.28 -31.43 22.34
N SER A 170 -14.00 -30.14 22.52
CA SER A 170 -13.90 -29.51 23.85
C SER A 170 -15.25 -29.19 24.51
N VAL A 171 -16.36 -29.25 23.76
CA VAL A 171 -17.69 -28.84 24.21
C VAL A 171 -18.74 -29.89 23.79
N GLN A 172 -18.67 -31.08 24.39
CA GLN A 172 -19.61 -32.19 24.11
C GLN A 172 -21.07 -31.92 24.54
N HIS A 173 -21.38 -30.85 25.28
CA HIS A 173 -22.69 -30.65 25.92
C HIS A 173 -23.40 -29.32 25.64
N VAL A 174 -22.84 -28.44 24.79
CA VAL A 174 -23.48 -27.15 24.46
C VAL A 174 -23.93 -27.17 23.00
N PRO A 175 -25.18 -26.79 22.67
CA PRO A 175 -25.65 -26.71 21.29
C PRO A 175 -24.97 -25.52 20.56
N LEU A 176 -23.73 -25.73 20.13
CA LEU A 176 -22.90 -24.79 19.38
C LEU A 176 -23.49 -24.42 18.01
N GLN A 177 -24.38 -25.25 17.47
CA GLN A 177 -25.07 -25.02 16.21
C GLN A 177 -25.93 -23.75 16.24
N THR A 178 -26.65 -23.51 17.34
CA THR A 178 -27.47 -22.29 17.49
C THR A 178 -26.60 -21.04 17.57
N LEU A 179 -25.38 -21.15 18.10
CA LEU A 179 -24.44 -20.03 18.13
C LEU A 179 -23.82 -19.75 16.76
N LYS A 180 -23.39 -20.80 16.05
CA LYS A 180 -22.88 -20.66 14.68
C LYS A 180 -23.94 -20.00 13.81
N GLU A 181 -25.20 -20.41 13.92
CA GLU A 181 -26.32 -19.78 13.20
C GLU A 181 -26.56 -18.33 13.62
N GLU A 182 -26.55 -17.98 14.92
CA GLU A 182 -26.73 -16.60 15.37
C GLU A 182 -25.55 -15.69 14.96
N ILE A 183 -24.32 -16.19 14.98
CA ILE A 183 -23.12 -15.46 14.56
C ILE A 183 -23.09 -15.26 13.04
N ILE A 184 -23.38 -16.32 12.27
CA ILE A 184 -23.41 -16.27 10.81
C ILE A 184 -24.52 -15.31 10.35
N LYS A 185 -25.73 -15.40 10.94
CA LYS A 185 -26.87 -14.56 10.58
C LYS A 185 -26.63 -13.08 10.91
N ASN A 186 -25.99 -12.78 12.05
CA ASN A 186 -25.64 -11.41 12.44
C ASN A 186 -24.50 -10.81 11.60
N ASN A 187 -23.53 -11.62 11.15
CA ASN A 187 -22.46 -11.16 10.26
C ASN A 187 -22.97 -10.90 8.83
N LEU A 188 -23.86 -11.74 8.31
CA LEU A 188 -24.51 -11.55 7.00
C LEU A 188 -25.38 -10.28 6.95
N SER A 189 -26.04 -9.91 8.06
CA SER A 189 -26.79 -8.64 8.13
C SER A 189 -25.90 -7.39 8.21
N ALA A 190 -24.66 -7.51 8.70
CA ALA A 190 -23.71 -6.39 8.78
C ALA A 190 -23.05 -6.06 7.43
N GLU A 191 -23.04 -7.00 6.48
CA GLU A 191 -22.48 -6.85 5.13
C GLU A 191 -23.16 -5.74 4.31
N LYS A 192 -24.42 -5.38 4.66
CA LYS A 192 -25.18 -4.31 4.00
C LYS A 192 -24.88 -2.90 4.50
N SER A 193 -24.13 -2.70 5.60
CA SER A 193 -23.80 -1.36 6.10
C SER A 193 -22.30 -1.13 6.11
N LEU A 194 -21.85 -0.06 5.42
CA LEU A 194 -20.45 0.38 5.31
C LEU A 194 -19.80 0.84 6.65
N GLY A 195 -20.42 0.58 7.80
CA GLY A 195 -19.90 0.96 9.10
C GLY A 195 -19.04 -0.14 9.72
N PHE A 196 -17.72 -0.14 9.44
CA PHE A 196 -16.75 -1.01 10.14
C PHE A 196 -16.91 -0.96 11.68
N VAL A 197 -17.29 0.21 12.21
CA VAL A 197 -17.57 0.44 13.64
C VAL A 197 -18.83 -0.29 14.10
N GLN A 198 -19.92 -0.21 13.32
CA GLN A 198 -21.19 -0.87 13.63
C GLN A 198 -21.02 -2.39 13.72
N ARG A 199 -20.22 -2.95 12.81
CA ARG A 199 -19.85 -4.37 12.81
C ARG A 199 -19.10 -4.77 14.09
N TYR A 200 -18.13 -3.98 14.52
CA TYR A 200 -17.38 -4.25 15.75
C TYR A 200 -18.27 -4.22 17.00
N ILE A 201 -19.21 -3.27 17.07
CA ILE A 201 -20.19 -3.17 18.15
C ILE A 201 -21.11 -4.40 18.17
N ASN A 202 -21.58 -4.85 17.01
CA ASN A 202 -22.43 -6.02 16.89
C ASN A 202 -21.69 -7.32 17.27
N GLU A 203 -20.42 -7.46 16.84
CA GLU A 203 -19.56 -8.59 17.24
C GLU A 203 -19.33 -8.63 18.76
N TYR A 204 -19.10 -7.48 19.40
CA TYR A 204 -18.96 -7.39 20.85
C TYR A 204 -20.24 -7.81 21.59
N LYS A 205 -21.40 -7.30 21.15
CA LYS A 205 -22.70 -7.66 21.72
C LYS A 205 -23.00 -9.17 21.58
N ALA A 206 -22.71 -9.75 20.41
CA ALA A 206 -22.88 -11.18 20.17
C ALA A 206 -21.99 -12.03 21.09
N LYS A 207 -20.72 -11.65 21.26
CA LYS A 207 -19.79 -12.30 22.19
C LYS A 207 -20.27 -12.24 23.64
N ASN A 208 -20.77 -11.09 24.07
CA ASN A 208 -21.22 -10.92 25.46
C ASN A 208 -22.49 -11.73 25.75
N LYS A 209 -23.45 -11.73 24.82
CA LYS A 209 -24.66 -12.57 24.89
C LYS A 209 -24.31 -14.07 24.93
N PHE A 210 -23.30 -14.50 24.18
CA PHE A 210 -22.83 -15.89 24.23
C PHE A 210 -22.21 -16.24 25.59
N LYS A 211 -21.34 -15.36 26.11
CA LYS A 211 -20.73 -15.53 27.43
C LYS A 211 -21.77 -15.62 28.54
N GLU A 212 -22.85 -14.84 28.46
CA GLU A 212 -23.96 -14.90 29.41
C GLU A 212 -24.70 -16.25 29.35
N ARG A 213 -24.94 -16.80 28.15
CA ARG A 213 -25.53 -18.13 27.99
C ARG A 213 -24.64 -19.23 28.56
N LEU A 214 -23.34 -19.19 28.30
CA LEU A 214 -22.39 -20.17 28.87
C LEU A 214 -22.35 -20.13 30.40
N LYS A 215 -22.50 -18.94 31.00
CA LYS A 215 -22.63 -18.80 32.47
C LYS A 215 -23.95 -19.37 32.99
N ALA A 216 -25.05 -19.19 32.25
CA ALA A 216 -26.36 -19.70 32.62
C ALA A 216 -26.42 -21.25 32.63
N GLU A 217 -25.55 -21.91 31.87
CA GLU A 217 -25.43 -23.38 31.81
C GLU A 217 -24.48 -23.98 32.87
N ASN A 218 -24.06 -23.22 33.89
CA ASN A 218 -23.16 -23.68 34.97
C ASN A 218 -21.80 -24.26 34.51
N ILE A 219 -21.30 -23.78 33.37
CA ILE A 219 -19.99 -24.20 32.84
C ILE A 219 -18.86 -23.58 33.69
N SER A 220 -17.77 -24.33 33.90
CA SER A 220 -16.63 -23.85 34.68
C SER A 220 -16.03 -22.57 34.07
N SER A 221 -15.56 -21.66 34.92
CA SER A 221 -14.95 -20.41 34.46
C SER A 221 -13.69 -20.64 33.59
N SER A 222 -13.04 -21.80 33.73
CA SER A 222 -11.88 -22.18 32.93
C SER A 222 -12.27 -22.58 31.49
N ASP A 223 -13.36 -23.33 31.35
CA ASP A 223 -13.86 -23.80 30.05
C ASP A 223 -14.47 -22.64 29.25
N ILE A 224 -15.18 -21.72 29.92
CA ILE A 224 -15.69 -20.48 29.29
C ILE A 224 -14.54 -19.68 28.66
N LYS A 225 -13.38 -19.61 29.33
CA LYS A 225 -12.22 -18.87 28.81
C LYS A 225 -11.65 -19.55 27.56
N THR A 226 -11.56 -20.87 27.55
CA THR A 226 -11.09 -21.66 26.41
C THR A 226 -12.04 -21.53 25.21
N ILE A 227 -13.36 -21.67 25.45
CA ILE A 227 -14.39 -21.53 24.41
C ILE A 227 -14.37 -20.11 23.82
N MET A 228 -14.31 -19.07 24.65
CA MET A 228 -14.27 -17.68 24.18
C MET A 228 -12.99 -17.35 23.40
N LYS A 229 -11.87 -18.02 23.72
CA LYS A 229 -10.63 -17.91 22.93
C LYS A 229 -10.85 -18.49 21.53
N LEU A 230 -11.36 -19.72 21.44
CA LEU A 230 -11.63 -20.39 20.16
C LEU A 230 -12.64 -19.63 19.29
N VAL A 231 -13.74 -19.14 19.88
CA VAL A 231 -14.73 -18.29 19.16
C VAL A 231 -14.10 -16.98 18.68
N SER A 232 -13.20 -16.39 19.46
CA SER A 232 -12.49 -15.17 19.03
C SER A 232 -11.52 -15.43 17.88
N GLU A 233 -10.89 -16.60 17.84
CA GLU A 233 -10.04 -17.05 16.74
C GLU A 233 -10.88 -17.33 15.48
N GLU A 234 -11.99 -18.07 15.60
CA GLU A 234 -12.93 -18.36 14.50
C GLU A 234 -13.50 -17.08 13.88
N LEU A 235 -13.95 -16.11 14.69
CA LEU A 235 -14.41 -14.80 14.21
C LEU A 235 -13.29 -14.00 13.51
N THR A 236 -12.05 -14.11 13.98
CA THR A 236 -10.92 -13.44 13.34
C THR A 236 -10.63 -14.05 11.98
N ILE A 237 -10.77 -15.36 11.83
CA ILE A 237 -10.60 -16.06 10.57
C ILE A 237 -11.75 -15.77 9.61
N GLY A 238 -13.00 -15.80 10.08
CA GLY A 238 -14.18 -15.43 9.26
C GLY A 238 -14.08 -14.01 8.68
N ARG A 239 -13.63 -13.04 9.48
CA ARG A 239 -13.34 -11.67 9.00
C ARG A 239 -12.28 -11.64 7.90
N ARG A 240 -11.24 -12.47 8.03
CA ARG A 240 -10.19 -12.58 7.00
C ARG A 240 -10.73 -13.14 5.70
N VAL A 241 -11.67 -14.10 5.73
CA VAL A 241 -12.33 -14.65 4.53
C VAL A 241 -13.12 -13.58 3.79
N GLU A 242 -13.99 -12.87 4.51
CA GLU A 242 -14.87 -11.86 3.92
C GLU A 242 -14.08 -10.66 3.36
N THR A 243 -13.06 -10.22 4.10
CA THR A 243 -12.18 -9.13 3.67
C THR A 243 -11.33 -9.54 2.46
N LEU A 244 -10.90 -10.80 2.37
CA LEU A 244 -10.04 -11.26 1.28
C LEU A 244 -10.72 -11.13 -0.08
N HIS A 245 -11.97 -11.54 -0.22
CA HIS A 245 -12.68 -11.43 -1.51
C HIS A 245 -12.86 -9.97 -1.95
N THR A 246 -13.30 -9.11 -1.03
CA THR A 246 -13.53 -7.69 -1.30
C THR A 246 -12.22 -6.97 -1.63
N MET A 247 -11.16 -7.21 -0.86
CA MET A 247 -9.87 -6.58 -1.09
C MET A 247 -9.16 -7.10 -2.35
N GLN A 248 -9.30 -8.39 -2.69
CA GLN A 248 -8.81 -8.90 -3.98
C GLN A 248 -9.54 -8.25 -5.17
N LYS A 249 -10.86 -8.02 -5.05
CA LYS A 249 -11.64 -7.31 -6.07
C LYS A 249 -11.16 -5.87 -6.22
N TYR A 250 -10.99 -5.15 -5.11
CA TYR A 250 -10.44 -3.78 -5.13
C TYR A 250 -9.02 -3.73 -5.66
N PHE A 251 -8.16 -4.69 -5.31
CA PHE A 251 -6.80 -4.76 -5.83
C PHE A 251 -6.78 -4.95 -7.36
N ARG A 252 -7.71 -5.75 -7.89
CA ARG A 252 -7.86 -5.93 -9.34
C ARG A 252 -8.27 -4.63 -10.03
N TYR A 253 -9.29 -3.93 -9.52
CA TYR A 253 -9.70 -2.64 -10.09
C TYR A 253 -8.61 -1.57 -9.97
N TRP A 254 -7.94 -1.51 -8.81
CA TRP A 254 -6.81 -0.63 -8.61
C TRP A 254 -5.72 -0.86 -9.65
N HIS A 255 -5.36 -2.11 -9.94
CA HIS A 255 -4.35 -2.41 -10.94
C HIS A 255 -4.77 -1.95 -12.35
N VAL A 256 -6.05 -2.14 -12.70
CA VAL A 256 -6.63 -1.68 -13.97
C VAL A 256 -6.62 -0.16 -14.08
N ALA A 257 -6.86 0.56 -12.98
CA ALA A 257 -6.83 2.02 -12.97
C ALA A 257 -5.41 2.60 -12.93
N HIS A 258 -4.50 1.98 -12.17
CA HIS A 258 -3.13 2.47 -11.95
C HIS A 258 -2.24 2.30 -13.19
N LEU A 259 -2.35 1.15 -13.87
CA LEU A 259 -1.48 0.80 -15.00
C LEU A 259 -1.58 1.79 -16.20
N PRO A 260 -2.77 2.22 -16.66
CA PRO A 260 -2.88 3.18 -17.75
C PRO A 260 -2.17 4.51 -17.47
N PHE A 261 -2.33 5.07 -16.26
CA PHE A 261 -1.64 6.31 -15.90
C PHE A 261 -0.12 6.14 -15.88
N ALA A 262 0.38 4.99 -15.41
CA ALA A 262 1.80 4.69 -15.44
C ALA A 262 2.34 4.58 -16.88
N ILE A 263 1.59 3.96 -17.79
CA ILE A 263 1.95 3.87 -19.21
C ILE A 263 1.95 5.25 -19.87
N ILE A 264 0.90 6.05 -19.67
CA ILE A 264 0.79 7.40 -20.23
C ILE A 264 1.97 8.27 -19.73
N MET A 265 2.24 8.24 -18.43
CA MET A 265 3.35 8.97 -17.84
C MET A 265 4.69 8.54 -18.44
N LEU A 266 4.93 7.23 -18.57
CA LEU A 266 6.16 6.70 -19.16
C LEU A 266 6.33 7.11 -20.63
N VAL A 267 5.27 7.01 -21.44
CA VAL A 267 5.29 7.40 -22.86
C VAL A 267 5.60 8.89 -23.00
N ILE A 268 4.90 9.76 -22.27
CA ILE A 268 5.14 11.20 -22.35
C ILE A 268 6.53 11.56 -21.80
N MET A 269 7.01 10.88 -20.76
CA MET A 269 8.36 11.06 -20.24
C MET A 269 9.42 10.72 -21.30
N ILE A 270 9.26 9.60 -22.03
CA ILE A 270 10.18 9.23 -23.11
C ILE A 270 10.17 10.31 -24.21
N ILE A 271 8.98 10.77 -24.61
CA ILE A 271 8.85 11.85 -25.61
C ILE A 271 9.52 13.12 -25.10
N HIS A 272 9.31 13.49 -23.83
CA HIS A 272 9.91 14.67 -23.22
C HIS A 272 11.44 14.58 -23.23
N VAL A 273 12.02 13.46 -22.81
CA VAL A 273 13.47 13.24 -22.84
C VAL A 273 14.01 13.26 -24.28
N ALA A 274 13.35 12.59 -25.22
CA ALA A 274 13.77 12.59 -26.63
C ALA A 274 13.74 14.00 -27.25
N VAL A 275 12.68 14.78 -26.98
CA VAL A 275 12.55 16.17 -27.42
C VAL A 275 13.65 17.04 -26.82
N THR A 276 13.88 16.96 -25.51
CA THR A 276 14.94 17.76 -24.85
C THR A 276 16.33 17.48 -25.44
N ILE A 277 16.66 16.21 -25.70
CA ILE A 277 17.92 15.83 -26.36
C ILE A 277 17.96 16.36 -27.80
N ALA A 278 16.87 16.24 -28.57
CA ALA A 278 16.81 16.72 -29.96
C ALA A 278 16.99 18.24 -30.08
N PHE A 279 16.50 19.00 -29.09
CA PHE A 279 16.71 20.45 -29.01
C PHE A 279 18.04 20.84 -28.36
N GLY A 280 18.92 19.88 -28.05
CA GLY A 280 20.28 20.13 -27.54
C GLY A 280 20.35 20.49 -26.05
N TYR A 281 19.31 20.21 -25.26
CA TYR A 281 19.37 20.39 -23.81
C TYR A 281 20.09 19.20 -23.18
N THR A 282 21.38 19.37 -22.91
CA THR A 282 22.28 18.42 -22.26
C THR A 282 22.60 18.90 -20.84
N TRP A 283 22.89 17.97 -19.92
CA TRP A 283 23.04 18.32 -18.50
C TRP A 283 24.29 19.18 -18.21
N ILE A 284 25.43 18.82 -18.79
CA ILE A 284 26.74 19.43 -18.47
C ILE A 284 27.51 19.89 -19.73
N PHE A 285 27.17 19.38 -20.92
CA PHE A 285 27.99 19.51 -22.14
C PHE A 285 27.23 20.05 -23.33
#